data_AF-A0A4R1PVE9-F1
#
_entry.id   AF-A0A4R1PVE9-F1
#
_cell.length_a   1.000
_cell.length_b   1.000
_cell.length_c   1.000
_cell.angle_alpha   90.00
_cell.angle_beta   90.00
_cell.angle_gamma   90.00
#
_symmetry.space_group_name_H-M   'P 1'
#
loop_
_entity.id
_entity.type
_entity.pdbx_description
1 polymer ?
#
loop_
_entity_poly.entity_id
_entity_poly.type
_entity_poly.pdbx_seq_one_letter_code
_entity_poly.pdbx_strand_id
1 'polypeptide(L)'
;MNRLFDIQVRLLEIINGLENSTSRDHSLDWERVHLVSCAKIGGLLAEIRGRDPELAAIACAIHDYGRMLTGKQKNHAEDGYEPVKVLLAAIGHFNQQEITMLADSVRHHSSKEKVGTWLEEIVKDADVLDCYQYGMPLEREEQRVRLGIVRKELLGK
;
A
#
# COMPACT_ATOMS: atom_id res chain seq x y z
N MET A 1 -5.79 -7.06 -20.13
CA MET A 1 -4.89 -6.04 -19.57
C MET A 1 -4.74 -6.36 -18.09
N ASN A 2 -3.52 -6.35 -17.55
CA ASN A 2 -3.29 -6.69 -16.13
C ASN A 2 -3.81 -5.54 -15.25
N ARG A 3 -4.74 -5.81 -14.30
CA ARG A 3 -5.40 -4.75 -13.49
C ARG A 3 -4.39 -3.95 -12.68
N LEU A 4 -3.39 -4.63 -12.11
CA LEU A 4 -2.30 -4.00 -11.37
C LEU A 4 -1.51 -3.02 -12.24
N PHE A 5 -1.18 -3.41 -13.48
CA PHE A 5 -0.43 -2.54 -14.38
C PHE A 5 -1.19 -1.24 -14.67
N ASP A 6 -2.49 -1.33 -14.98
CA ASP A 6 -3.31 -0.14 -15.23
C ASP A 6 -3.43 0.75 -13.99
N ILE A 7 -3.64 0.15 -12.81
CA ILE A 7 -3.64 0.88 -11.53
C ILE A 7 -2.32 1.63 -11.31
N GLN A 8 -1.18 0.97 -11.49
CA GLN A 8 0.13 1.60 -11.30
C GLN A 8 0.36 2.74 -12.29
N VAL A 9 -0.02 2.57 -13.56
CA VAL A 9 0.06 3.65 -14.57
C VAL A 9 -0.79 4.85 -14.15
N ARG A 10 -2.05 4.62 -13.71
CA ARG A 10 -2.94 5.71 -13.25
C ARG A 10 -2.37 6.45 -12.04
N LEU A 11 -1.79 5.72 -11.07
CA LEU A 11 -1.17 6.34 -9.90
C LEU A 11 0.06 7.17 -10.29
N LEU A 12 0.89 6.69 -11.23
CA LEU A 12 2.03 7.45 -11.74
C LEU A 12 1.60 8.72 -12.50
N GLU A 13 0.52 8.66 -13.27
CA GLU A 13 -0.09 9.84 -13.92
C GLU A 13 -0.57 10.86 -12.88
N ILE A 14 -1.23 10.41 -11.80
CA ILE A 14 -1.64 11.26 -10.68
C ILE A 14 -0.43 11.93 -10.04
N ILE A 15 0.60 11.16 -9.69
CA ILE A 15 1.83 11.68 -9.07
C ILE A 15 2.49 12.76 -9.95
N ASN A 16 2.57 12.54 -11.27
CA ASN A 16 3.12 13.53 -12.21
C ASN A 16 2.30 14.82 -12.24
N GLY A 17 0.97 14.73 -12.08
CA GLY A 17 0.10 15.91 -12.01
C GLY A 17 0.25 16.74 -10.72
N LEU A 18 0.95 16.24 -9.70
CA LEU A 18 1.09 16.89 -8.39
C LEU A 18 2.35 17.77 -8.26
N GLU A 19 3.16 17.87 -9.31
CA GLU A 19 4.40 18.65 -9.29
C GLU A 19 4.12 20.12 -8.91
N ASN A 20 4.91 20.67 -7.98
CA ASN A 20 4.86 22.05 -7.47
C ASN A 20 3.65 22.43 -6.58
N SER A 21 2.82 21.47 -6.13
CA SER A 21 1.51 21.81 -5.53
C SER A 21 1.46 21.93 -4.00
N THR A 22 2.38 21.36 -3.21
CA THR A 22 2.24 21.33 -1.72
C THR A 22 3.58 21.01 -1.02
N SER A 23 3.77 21.43 0.23
CA SER A 23 4.84 20.95 1.12
C SER A 23 4.58 19.50 1.52
N ARG A 24 5.52 18.60 1.22
CA ARG A 24 5.35 17.15 1.34
C ARG A 24 6.31 16.56 2.37
N ASP A 25 5.82 15.61 3.17
CA ASP A 25 6.62 14.91 4.18
C ASP A 25 7.52 13.84 3.55
N HIS A 26 7.10 13.30 2.39
CA HIS A 26 7.91 12.44 1.52
C HIS A 26 7.97 13.01 0.10
N SER A 27 9.06 12.72 -0.62
CA SER A 27 9.21 13.16 -2.02
C SER A 27 8.26 12.39 -2.95
N LEU A 28 7.91 12.99 -4.08
CA LEU A 28 7.15 12.26 -5.11
C LEU A 28 7.92 11.06 -5.66
N ASP A 29 9.26 11.11 -5.67
CA ASP A 29 10.10 9.97 -6.06
C ASP A 29 9.99 8.80 -5.09
N TRP A 30 9.89 9.09 -3.79
CA TRP A 30 9.56 8.06 -2.80
C TRP A 30 8.21 7.43 -3.10
N GLU A 31 7.16 8.23 -3.35
CA GLU A 31 5.85 7.68 -3.69
C GLU A 31 5.90 6.78 -4.94
N ARG A 32 6.65 7.19 -5.97
CA ARG A 32 6.83 6.38 -7.20
C ARG A 32 7.49 5.03 -6.90
N VAL A 33 8.58 5.05 -6.14
CA VAL A 33 9.34 3.85 -5.82
C VAL A 33 8.53 2.93 -4.91
N HIS A 34 8.04 3.46 -3.79
CA HIS A 34 7.34 2.73 -2.74
C HIS A 34 6.04 2.08 -3.25
N LEU A 35 5.25 2.77 -4.09
CA LEU A 35 4.04 2.16 -4.66
C LEU A 35 4.35 0.91 -5.50
N VAL A 36 5.45 0.94 -6.27
CA VAL A 36 5.78 -0.13 -7.21
C VAL A 36 6.44 -1.29 -6.49
N SER A 37 7.39 -1.02 -5.60
CA SER A 37 8.10 -2.05 -4.86
C SER A 37 7.22 -2.72 -3.81
N CYS A 38 6.42 -1.95 -3.05
CA CYS A 38 5.47 -2.49 -2.08
C CYS A 38 4.42 -3.39 -2.77
N ALA A 39 3.94 -3.01 -3.96
CA ALA A 39 3.04 -3.85 -4.75
C ALA A 39 3.66 -5.22 -5.12
N LYS A 40 4.93 -5.27 -5.50
CA LYS A 40 5.62 -6.53 -5.80
C LYS A 40 5.82 -7.39 -4.56
N ILE A 41 6.20 -6.78 -3.45
CA ILE A 41 6.34 -7.48 -2.17
C ILE A 41 5.00 -8.06 -1.73
N GLY A 42 3.91 -7.27 -1.79
CA GLY A 42 2.57 -7.71 -1.42
C GLY A 42 2.09 -8.92 -2.23
N GLY A 43 2.33 -8.90 -3.54
CA GLY A 43 2.03 -10.04 -4.41
C GLY A 43 2.78 -11.31 -4.00
N LEU A 44 4.09 -11.21 -3.75
CA LEU A 44 4.90 -12.36 -3.31
C LEU A 44 4.48 -12.89 -1.93
N LEU A 45 4.19 -11.99 -0.98
CA LEU A 45 3.70 -12.39 0.34
C LEU A 45 2.34 -13.11 0.24
N ALA A 46 1.45 -12.66 -0.64
CA ALA A 46 0.20 -13.35 -0.91
C ALA A 46 0.41 -14.76 -1.47
N GLU A 47 1.34 -14.95 -2.41
CA GLU A 47 1.66 -16.28 -2.95
C GLU A 47 2.16 -17.22 -1.84
N ILE A 48 3.11 -16.76 -1.02
CA ILE A 48 3.65 -17.53 0.13
C ILE A 48 2.52 -17.93 1.10
N ARG A 49 1.54 -17.05 1.28
CA ARG A 49 0.42 -17.23 2.23
C ARG A 49 -0.82 -17.89 1.61
N GLY A 50 -0.76 -18.33 0.35
CA GLY A 50 -1.89 -18.96 -0.35
C GLY A 50 -3.10 -18.03 -0.53
N ARG A 51 -2.87 -16.74 -0.80
CA ARG A 51 -3.88 -15.70 -1.03
C ARG A 51 -3.82 -15.20 -2.47
N ASP A 52 -4.76 -14.33 -2.85
CA ASP A 52 -4.81 -13.72 -4.18
C ASP A 52 -3.67 -12.70 -4.33
N PRO A 53 -2.67 -12.96 -5.20
CA PRO A 53 -1.52 -12.09 -5.37
C PRO A 53 -1.82 -10.82 -6.15
N GLU A 54 -2.80 -10.83 -7.06
CA GLU A 54 -3.14 -9.63 -7.82
C GLU A 54 -3.84 -8.62 -6.91
N LEU A 55 -4.82 -9.07 -6.13
CA LEU A 55 -5.55 -8.19 -5.22
C LEU A 55 -4.64 -7.63 -4.12
N ALA A 56 -3.71 -8.44 -3.60
CA ALA A 56 -2.70 -7.99 -2.64
C ALA A 56 -1.75 -6.94 -3.21
N ALA A 57 -1.26 -7.15 -4.44
CA ALA A 57 -0.39 -6.18 -5.09
C ALA A 57 -1.11 -4.86 -5.36
N ILE A 58 -2.39 -4.89 -5.75
CA ILE A 58 -3.21 -3.70 -5.95
C ILE A 58 -3.41 -2.96 -4.63
N ALA A 59 -3.76 -3.67 -3.55
CA ALA A 59 -3.91 -3.07 -2.22
C ALA A 59 -2.63 -2.37 -1.74
N CYS A 60 -1.47 -3.00 -1.97
CA CYS A 60 -0.18 -2.41 -1.63
C CYS A 60 0.17 -1.20 -2.52
N ALA A 61 -0.21 -1.21 -3.81
CA ALA A 61 0.02 -0.08 -4.71
C ALA A 61 -0.72 1.20 -4.26
N ILE A 62 -1.93 1.05 -3.71
CA ILE A 62 -2.82 2.17 -3.36
C ILE A 62 -2.78 2.57 -1.89
N HIS A 63 -2.06 1.85 -1.02
CA HIS A 63 -2.23 1.98 0.43
C HIS A 63 -1.91 3.39 0.97
N ASP A 64 -0.99 4.09 0.32
CA ASP A 64 -0.57 5.46 0.66
C ASP A 64 -1.27 6.54 -0.17
N TYR A 65 -2.39 6.22 -0.84
CA TYR A 65 -3.07 7.17 -1.73
C TYR A 65 -3.44 8.50 -1.05
N GLY A 66 -3.81 8.48 0.23
CA GLY A 66 -4.04 9.71 0.99
C GLY A 66 -2.79 10.58 1.12
N ARG A 67 -1.60 9.99 1.31
CA ARG A 67 -0.33 10.72 1.34
C ARG A 67 0.07 11.23 -0.03
N MET A 68 -0.19 10.44 -1.08
CA MET A 68 -0.01 10.89 -2.46
C MET A 68 -0.83 12.15 -2.72
N LEU A 69 -2.08 12.23 -2.28
CA LEU A 69 -2.92 13.41 -2.53
C LEU A 69 -2.56 14.61 -1.63
N THR A 70 -2.35 14.39 -0.33
CA THR A 70 -2.20 15.49 0.64
C THR A 70 -0.75 15.93 0.85
N GLY A 71 0.21 15.07 0.51
CA GLY A 71 1.62 15.21 0.87
C GLY A 71 1.92 14.99 2.35
N LYS A 72 0.95 14.59 3.18
CA LYS A 72 1.11 14.49 4.64
C LYS A 72 1.12 13.05 5.13
N GLN A 73 2.09 12.73 5.98
CA GLN A 73 2.21 11.42 6.63
C GLN A 73 1.22 11.29 7.79
N LYS A 74 0.86 12.37 8.46
CA LYS A 74 -0.18 12.32 9.50
C LYS A 74 -1.55 12.07 8.87
N ASN A 75 -2.28 11.08 9.37
CA ASN A 75 -3.64 10.70 8.95
C ASN A 75 -3.81 10.19 7.50
N HIS A 76 -2.73 9.97 6.75
CA HIS A 76 -2.81 9.54 5.34
C HIS A 76 -3.69 8.31 5.07
N ALA A 77 -3.72 7.34 5.99
CA ALA A 77 -4.55 6.15 5.86
C ALA A 77 -6.05 6.49 5.86
N GLU A 78 -6.49 7.35 6.79
CA GLU A 78 -7.88 7.83 6.87
C GLU A 78 -8.21 8.75 5.69
N ASP A 79 -7.31 9.66 5.36
CA ASP A 79 -7.47 10.61 4.25
C ASP A 79 -7.52 9.90 2.88
N GLY A 80 -6.99 8.68 2.79
CA GLY A 80 -7.02 7.86 1.57
C GLY A 80 -8.32 7.07 1.36
N TYR A 81 -9.13 6.86 2.42
CA TYR A 81 -10.25 5.91 2.39
C TYR A 81 -11.34 6.24 1.37
N GLU A 82 -11.90 7.46 1.40
CA GLU A 82 -12.92 7.85 0.42
C GLU A 82 -12.32 8.15 -0.97
N PRO A 83 -11.18 8.87 -1.11
CA PRO A 83 -10.59 9.13 -2.41
C PRO A 83 -10.23 7.87 -3.20
N VAL A 84 -9.75 6.81 -2.54
CA VAL A 84 -9.38 5.58 -3.24
C VAL A 84 -10.61 4.85 -3.78
N LYS A 85 -11.76 4.92 -3.10
CA LYS A 85 -13.03 4.36 -3.61
C LYS A 85 -13.46 5.05 -4.89
N VAL A 86 -13.33 6.38 -4.94
CA VAL A 86 -13.61 7.17 -6.14
C VAL A 86 -12.67 6.78 -7.29
N LEU A 87 -11.37 6.64 -7.01
CA LEU A 87 -10.38 6.20 -8.00
C LEU A 87 -10.74 4.82 -8.57
N LEU A 88 -10.97 3.83 -7.71
CA LEU A 88 -11.24 2.45 -8.12
C LEU A 88 -12.56 2.33 -8.91
N ALA A 89 -13.59 3.07 -8.49
CA ALA A 89 -14.86 3.13 -9.22
C ALA A 89 -14.70 3.76 -10.61
N ALA A 90 -13.89 4.83 -10.73
CA ALA A 90 -13.62 5.49 -12.00
C ALA A 90 -12.82 4.62 -12.98
N ILE A 91 -11.89 3.79 -12.46
CA ILE A 91 -11.11 2.84 -13.27
C ILE A 91 -11.99 1.70 -13.82
N GLY A 92 -13.02 1.28 -13.08
CA GLY A 92 -14.07 0.38 -13.58
C GLY A 92 -13.70 -1.11 -13.65
N HIS A 93 -12.58 -1.53 -13.04
CA HIS A 93 -12.14 -2.94 -13.02
C HIS A 93 -12.66 -3.76 -11.82
N PHE A 94 -13.28 -3.10 -10.84
CA PHE A 94 -13.59 -3.69 -9.54
C PHE A 94 -15.07 -3.66 -9.25
N ASN A 95 -15.57 -4.73 -8.64
CA ASN A 95 -16.92 -4.73 -8.09
C ASN A 95 -16.96 -3.99 -6.73
N GLN A 96 -18.17 -3.74 -6.22
CA GLN A 96 -18.36 -2.98 -4.98
C GLN A 96 -17.69 -3.64 -3.75
N GLN A 97 -17.65 -4.97 -3.70
CA GLN A 97 -17.01 -5.70 -2.60
C GLN A 97 -15.49 -5.52 -2.64
N GLU A 98 -14.87 -5.65 -3.82
CA GLU A 98 -13.44 -5.42 -4.01
C GLU A 98 -13.06 -3.97 -3.66
N ILE A 99 -13.86 -2.99 -4.10
CA ILE A 99 -13.64 -1.57 -3.77
C ILE A 99 -13.63 -1.37 -2.26
N THR A 100 -14.62 -1.92 -1.54
CA THR A 100 -14.68 -1.83 -0.08
C THR A 100 -13.47 -2.49 0.58
N MET A 101 -13.11 -3.72 0.17
CA MET A 101 -11.95 -4.43 0.72
C MET A 101 -10.64 -3.67 0.50
N LEU A 102 -10.45 -3.12 -0.71
CA LEU A 102 -9.28 -2.33 -1.05
C LEU A 102 -9.23 -1.04 -0.23
N ALA A 103 -10.35 -0.32 -0.11
CA ALA A 103 -10.43 0.90 0.68
C ALA A 103 -10.19 0.65 2.18
N ASP A 104 -10.74 -0.42 2.74
CA ASP A 104 -10.48 -0.81 4.12
C ASP A 104 -9.00 -1.13 4.35
N SER A 105 -8.33 -1.76 3.38
CA SER A 105 -6.89 -1.98 3.45
C SER A 105 -6.10 -0.67 3.48
N VAL A 106 -6.50 0.34 2.69
CA VAL A 106 -5.94 1.70 2.76
C VAL A 106 -6.17 2.32 4.13
N ARG A 107 -7.39 2.26 4.66
CA ARG A 107 -7.72 2.87 5.95
C ARG A 107 -6.96 2.27 7.12
N HIS A 108 -6.81 0.95 7.13
CA HIS A 108 -6.32 0.21 8.31
C HIS A 108 -4.83 -0.14 8.25
N HIS A 109 -4.12 0.04 7.12
CA HIS A 109 -2.71 -0.37 7.02
C HIS A 109 -1.76 0.34 8.01
N SER A 110 -2.14 1.51 8.52
CA SER A 110 -1.36 2.23 9.54
C SER A 110 -1.55 1.66 10.96
N SER A 111 -2.65 0.94 11.21
CA SER A 111 -2.99 0.29 12.49
C SER A 111 -2.31 -1.09 12.58
N LYS A 112 -0.97 -1.08 12.63
CA LYS A 112 -0.11 -2.27 12.53
C LYS A 112 -0.18 -3.18 13.77
N GLU A 113 -0.65 -2.63 14.89
CA GLU A 113 -0.91 -3.33 16.15
C GLU A 113 -2.22 -4.11 16.17
N LYS A 114 -3.15 -3.79 15.25
CA LYS A 114 -4.46 -4.46 15.15
C LYS A 114 -4.40 -5.53 14.08
N VAL A 115 -4.91 -6.72 14.41
CA VAL A 115 -5.15 -7.78 13.43
C VAL A 115 -6.35 -7.40 12.58
N GLY A 116 -6.16 -7.37 11.26
CA GLY A 116 -7.17 -7.06 10.27
C GLY A 116 -7.57 -8.24 9.40
N THR A 117 -8.18 -7.95 8.25
CA THR A 117 -8.41 -8.94 7.20
C THR A 117 -7.09 -9.43 6.59
N TRP A 118 -7.13 -10.54 5.85
CA TRP A 118 -5.93 -11.06 5.18
C TRP A 118 -5.25 -10.03 4.27
N LEU A 119 -6.02 -9.15 3.64
CA LEU A 119 -5.52 -8.12 2.73
C LEU A 119 -4.80 -7.01 3.52
N GLU A 120 -5.42 -6.53 4.60
CA GLU A 120 -4.80 -5.58 5.52
C GLU A 120 -3.48 -6.10 6.10
N GLU A 121 -3.45 -7.38 6.50
CA GLU A 121 -2.24 -7.95 7.09
C GLU A 121 -1.09 -8.02 6.10
N ILE A 122 -1.37 -8.32 4.83
CA ILE A 122 -0.37 -8.31 3.75
C ILE A 122 0.13 -6.88 3.49
N VAL A 123 -0.75 -5.89 3.37
CA VAL A 123 -0.34 -4.50 3.13
C VAL A 123 0.57 -4.00 4.25
N LYS A 124 0.19 -4.24 5.52
CA LYS A 124 1.00 -3.87 6.68
C LYS A 124 2.39 -4.52 6.68
N ASP A 125 2.49 -5.78 6.23
CA ASP A 125 3.75 -6.53 6.19
C ASP A 125 4.63 -6.09 5.02
N ALA A 126 4.02 -5.88 3.85
CA ALA A 126 4.70 -5.41 2.66
C ALA A 126 5.28 -4.01 2.87
N ASP A 127 4.51 -3.08 3.42
CA ASP A 127 4.94 -1.73 3.75
C ASP A 127 6.17 -1.73 4.67
N VAL A 128 6.11 -2.49 5.77
CA VAL A 128 7.22 -2.62 6.72
C VAL A 128 8.47 -3.21 6.08
N LEU A 129 8.33 -4.26 5.27
CA LEU A 129 9.46 -4.89 4.60
C LEU A 129 10.08 -3.95 3.57
N ASP A 130 9.26 -3.25 2.77
CA ASP A 130 9.71 -2.32 1.76
C ASP A 130 10.48 -1.15 2.37
N CYS A 131 9.88 -0.49 3.38
CA CYS A 131 10.52 0.56 4.16
C CYS A 131 11.88 0.11 4.71
N TYR A 132 11.94 -1.09 5.30
CA TYR A 132 13.20 -1.66 5.81
C TYR A 132 14.25 -1.86 4.71
N GLN A 133 13.86 -2.35 3.53
CA GLN A 133 14.79 -2.62 2.41
C GLN A 133 15.40 -1.33 1.84
N TYR A 134 14.71 -0.20 1.94
CA TYR A 134 15.26 1.12 1.61
C TYR A 134 15.96 1.84 2.78
N GLY A 135 16.08 1.18 3.94
CA GLY A 135 16.74 1.76 5.11
C GLY A 135 15.91 2.83 5.83
N MET A 136 14.60 2.88 5.60
CA MET A 136 13.70 3.78 6.31
C MET A 136 13.58 3.37 7.79
N PRO A 137 13.49 4.34 8.73
CA PRO A 137 13.39 4.03 10.14
C PRO A 137 12.05 3.36 10.49
N LEU A 138 12.12 2.27 11.26
CA LEU A 138 10.95 1.61 11.86
C LEU A 138 10.81 2.02 13.33
N GLU A 139 10.26 3.21 13.55
CA GLU A 139 10.17 3.84 14.87
C GLU A 139 9.24 3.10 15.84
N ARG A 140 8.18 2.47 15.32
CA ARG A 140 7.15 1.82 16.14
C ARG A 140 7.47 0.35 16.40
N GLU A 141 7.13 -0.15 17.59
CA GLU A 141 7.45 -1.52 17.99
C GLU A 141 6.75 -2.56 17.11
N GLU A 142 5.49 -2.32 16.79
CA GLU A 142 4.68 -3.19 15.94
C GLU A 142 5.25 -3.33 14.52
N GLN A 143 5.94 -2.31 13.99
CA GLN A 143 6.66 -2.42 12.73
C GLN A 143 7.82 -3.40 12.84
N ARG A 144 8.63 -3.31 13.90
CA ARG A 144 9.79 -4.19 14.10
C ARG A 144 9.36 -5.64 14.35
N VAL A 145 8.27 -5.85 15.09
CA VAL A 145 7.70 -7.19 15.31
C VAL A 145 7.25 -7.80 13.98
N ARG A 146 6.49 -7.06 13.18
CA ARG A 146 6.03 -7.51 11.85
C ARG A 146 7.19 -7.85 10.92
N LEU A 147 8.21 -6.99 10.85
CA LEU A 147 9.42 -7.28 10.08
C LEU A 147 10.05 -8.61 10.49
N GLY A 148 10.14 -8.89 11.79
CA GLY A 148 10.67 -10.14 12.31
C GLY A 148 9.88 -11.37 11.85
N ILE A 149 8.56 -11.27 11.78
CA ILE A 149 7.67 -12.33 11.29
C ILE A 149 7.87 -12.53 9.78
N VAL A 150 7.77 -11.46 9.00
CA VAL A 150 7.91 -11.51 7.53
C VAL A 150 9.26 -12.09 7.12
N ARG A 151 10.35 -11.68 7.79
CA ARG A 151 11.69 -12.21 7.48
C ARG A 151 11.83 -13.70 7.79
N LYS A 152 11.12 -14.22 8.79
CA LYS A 152 11.10 -15.66 9.08
C LYS A 152 10.37 -16.42 7.97
N GLU A 153 9.19 -15.93 7.55
CA GLU A 153 8.42 -16.48 6.43
C GLU A 153 9.27 -16.55 5.16
N LEU A 154 9.94 -15.46 4.78
CA LEU A 154 10.79 -15.41 3.58
C LEU A 154 12.01 -16.32 3.63
N LEU A 155 12.53 -16.62 4.83
CA LEU A 155 13.69 -17.48 5.00
C LEU A 155 13.33 -18.95 5.22
N GLY A 156 12.03 -19.29 5.24
CA GLY A 156 11.54 -20.64 5.56
C GLY A 156 11.94 -21.11 6.96
N LYS A 157 12.04 -20.18 7.92
CA LYS A 157 12.50 -20.42 9.29
C LYS A 157 11.40 -20.24 10.33
#